data_AF-A0A1F4BVY2-F1
#
_entry.id   AF-A0A1F4BVY2-F1
#
_cell.length_a   1.000
_cell.length_b   1.000
_cell.length_c   1.000
_cell.angle_alpha   90.00
_cell.angle_beta   90.00
_cell.angle_gamma   90.00
#
_symmetry.space_group_name_H-M   'P 1'
#
loop_
_entity.id
_entity.type
_entity.pdbx_description
1 polymer ?
#
loop_
_entity_poly.entity_id
_entity_poly.type
_entity_poly.pdbx_seq_one_letter_code
_entity_poly.pdbx_strand_id
1 'polypeptide(L)'
;MPIENASAFGIMATGPAGELRDFQEKPERPVPIPTDPSRAYASMGNYLFNPPVLLELLEQSNRRGDTDFGRHILPRLPHSHRVFAYDFASNKVSGVQPNEERGYWRDIGTVDAYQSAQRDVLGPLPRFNLVNPKWPIRGDGNRMPRRMLPPAAMAPAGTRHFAVGASANAPISE
;
A
#
# COMPACT_ATOMS: atom_id res chain seq x y z
N MET A 1 7.69 -4.35 -4.85
CA MET A 1 7.00 -5.41 -5.62
C MET A 1 7.99 -6.04 -6.58
N PRO A 2 7.84 -7.33 -6.98
CA PRO A 2 8.62 -7.90 -8.07
C PRO A 2 8.57 -7.02 -9.32
N ILE A 3 9.71 -6.80 -9.95
CA ILE A 3 9.85 -5.82 -11.03
C ILE A 3 9.00 -6.17 -12.26
N GLU A 4 8.76 -7.44 -12.54
CA GLU A 4 7.91 -7.89 -13.65
C GLU A 4 6.45 -7.41 -13.55
N ASN A 5 5.97 -7.12 -12.34
CA ASN A 5 4.59 -6.72 -12.09
C ASN A 5 4.44 -5.20 -11.90
N ALA A 6 5.53 -4.46 -11.94
CA ALA A 6 5.59 -3.07 -11.52
C ALA A 6 4.98 -2.09 -12.54
N SER A 7 4.90 -2.46 -13.84
CA SER A 7 4.39 -1.57 -14.90
C SER A 7 2.92 -1.17 -14.76
N ALA A 8 2.14 -1.86 -13.93
CA ALA A 8 0.76 -1.48 -13.65
C ALA A 8 0.62 -0.32 -12.64
N PHE A 9 1.73 0.13 -12.04
CA PHE A 9 1.75 1.05 -10.90
C PHE A 9 2.60 2.29 -11.14
N GLY A 10 2.41 3.30 -10.30
CA GLY A 10 3.36 4.42 -10.20
C GLY A 10 4.66 3.97 -9.54
N ILE A 11 5.79 4.13 -10.22
CA ILE A 11 7.11 3.66 -9.80
C ILE A 11 7.97 4.82 -9.32
N MET A 12 8.57 4.62 -8.16
CA MET A 12 9.40 5.60 -7.48
C MET A 12 10.87 5.24 -7.64
N ALA A 13 11.66 6.16 -8.20
CA ALA A 13 13.11 6.08 -8.15
C ALA A 13 13.59 6.82 -6.90
N THR A 14 14.32 6.13 -6.01
CA THR A 14 14.75 6.70 -4.73
C THR A 14 16.27 6.68 -4.60
N GLY A 15 16.81 7.65 -3.86
CA GLY A 15 18.17 7.58 -3.34
C GLY A 15 18.30 6.57 -2.19
N PRO A 16 19.53 6.30 -1.71
CA PRO A 16 19.77 5.33 -0.62
C PRO A 16 19.04 5.63 0.69
N ALA A 17 18.78 6.92 0.97
CA ALA A 17 18.06 7.37 2.17
C ALA A 17 16.53 7.42 1.97
N GLY A 18 16.00 6.88 0.86
CA GLY A 18 14.56 6.89 0.54
C GLY A 18 14.04 8.21 -0.04
N GLU A 19 14.90 9.20 -0.27
CA GLU A 19 14.52 10.45 -0.95
C GLU A 19 14.06 10.14 -2.38
N LEU A 20 12.86 10.58 -2.74
CA LEU A 20 12.30 10.40 -4.07
C LEU A 20 13.03 11.31 -5.06
N ARG A 21 13.61 10.71 -6.10
CA ARG A 21 14.31 11.41 -7.19
C ARG A 21 13.41 11.61 -8.40
N ASP A 22 12.60 10.61 -8.70
CA ASP A 22 11.70 10.60 -9.85
C ASP A 22 10.47 9.72 -9.58
N PHE A 23 9.36 10.05 -10.21
CA PHE A 23 8.10 9.30 -10.15
C PHE A 23 7.56 9.09 -11.55
N GLN A 24 7.34 7.83 -11.92
CA GLN A 24 6.87 7.44 -13.25
C GLN A 24 5.54 6.70 -13.12
N GLU A 25 4.46 7.24 -13.67
CA GLU A 25 3.16 6.58 -13.65
C GLU A 25 3.09 5.49 -14.73
N LYS A 26 2.97 4.23 -14.30
CA LYS A 26 2.80 3.05 -15.18
C LYS A 26 3.85 2.95 -16.29
N PRO A 27 5.15 2.96 -15.97
CA PRO A 27 6.20 2.90 -16.98
C PRO A 27 6.25 1.51 -17.64
N GLU A 28 6.49 1.47 -18.95
CA GLU A 28 6.77 0.23 -19.67
C GLU A 28 8.03 -0.47 -19.15
N ARG A 29 9.00 0.31 -18.64
CA ARG A 29 10.26 -0.18 -18.07
C ARG A 29 10.44 0.37 -16.66
N PRO A 30 9.95 -0.33 -15.63
CA PRO A 30 10.07 0.07 -14.24
C PRO A 30 11.53 0.21 -13.80
N VAL A 31 11.82 1.26 -13.04
CA VAL A 31 13.14 1.45 -12.42
C VAL A 31 13.25 0.54 -11.19
N PRO A 32 14.33 -0.27 -11.06
CA PRO A 32 14.54 -1.11 -9.90
C PRO A 32 14.93 -0.33 -8.64
N ILE A 33 14.80 -0.96 -7.48
CA ILE A 33 15.39 -0.49 -6.22
C ILE A 33 16.92 -0.62 -6.34
N PRO A 34 17.72 0.42 -6.02
CA PRO A 34 19.19 0.35 -6.16
C PRO A 34 19.86 -0.79 -5.39
N THR A 35 19.29 -1.19 -4.25
CA THR A 35 19.81 -2.27 -3.41
C THR A 35 19.27 -3.65 -3.76
N ASP A 36 18.21 -3.75 -4.59
CA ASP A 36 17.59 -5.00 -5.00
C ASP A 36 16.98 -4.87 -6.42
N PRO A 37 17.72 -5.25 -7.47
CA PRO A 37 17.28 -5.15 -8.86
C PRO A 37 16.05 -6.01 -9.21
N SER A 38 15.71 -7.00 -8.38
CA SER A 38 14.56 -7.87 -8.61
C SER A 38 13.23 -7.18 -8.28
N ARG A 39 13.27 -5.97 -7.71
CA ARG A 39 12.11 -5.28 -7.15
C ARG A 39 12.08 -3.81 -7.54
N ALA A 40 10.88 -3.25 -7.48
CA ALA A 40 10.62 -1.83 -7.63
C ALA A 40 9.82 -1.28 -6.43
N TYR A 41 10.03 0.00 -6.10
CA TYR A 41 9.16 0.75 -5.21
C TYR A 41 7.93 1.21 -5.98
N ALA A 42 6.78 0.63 -5.63
CA ALA A 42 5.51 0.97 -6.23
C ALA A 42 4.63 1.77 -5.27
N SER A 43 4.01 2.81 -5.81
CA SER A 43 3.04 3.63 -5.11
C SER A 43 1.79 2.80 -4.78
N MET A 44 1.38 2.82 -3.52
CA MET A 44 0.12 2.23 -3.08
C MET A 44 -1.04 3.25 -3.09
N GLY A 45 -0.82 4.48 -3.57
CA GLY A 45 -1.85 5.52 -3.56
C GLY A 45 -2.09 6.20 -2.21
N ASN A 46 -1.17 6.03 -1.25
CA ASN A 46 -1.24 6.68 0.06
C ASN A 46 -0.18 7.77 0.14
N TYR A 47 -0.58 8.99 0.48
CA TYR A 47 0.31 10.14 0.50
C TYR A 47 0.13 10.94 1.79
N LEU A 48 1.24 11.33 2.42
CA LEU A 48 1.25 12.20 3.59
C LEU A 48 1.83 13.55 3.22
N PHE A 49 1.06 14.61 3.45
CA PHE A 49 1.47 15.97 3.18
C PHE A 49 1.32 16.83 4.42
N ASN A 50 2.21 17.83 4.53
CA ASN A 50 1.91 19.00 5.36
C ASN A 50 0.67 19.69 4.75
N PRO A 51 -0.39 19.96 5.52
CA PRO A 51 -1.61 20.59 5.00
C PRO A 51 -1.40 21.85 4.14
N PRO A 52 -0.55 22.83 4.51
CA PRO A 52 -0.33 24.02 3.69
C PRO A 52 0.30 23.69 2.33
N VAL A 53 1.21 22.72 2.28
CA VAL A 53 1.85 22.26 1.04
C VAL A 53 0.82 21.62 0.13
N LEU A 54 -0.06 20.77 0.66
CA LEU A 54 -1.11 20.14 -0.14
C LEU A 54 -2.06 21.17 -0.77
N LEU A 55 -2.47 22.18 0.00
CA LEU A 55 -3.35 23.24 -0.49
C LEU A 55 -2.70 24.01 -1.64
N GLU A 56 -1.44 24.43 -1.48
CA GLU A 56 -0.68 25.11 -2.53
C GLU A 56 -0.60 24.28 -3.81
N LEU A 57 -0.26 22.99 -3.67
CA LEU A 57 -0.16 22.07 -4.80
C LEU A 57 -1.49 21.90 -5.54
N LEU A 58 -2.60 21.78 -4.80
CA LEU A 58 -3.94 21.65 -5.37
C LEU A 58 -4.37 22.92 -6.10
N GLU A 59 -4.10 24.11 -5.56
CA GLU A 59 -4.39 25.38 -6.23
C GLU A 59 -3.61 25.54 -7.53
N GLN A 60 -2.31 25.22 -7.50
CA GLN A 60 -1.47 25.24 -8.70
C GLN A 60 -1.96 24.23 -9.74
N SER A 61 -2.36 23.04 -9.31
CA SER A 61 -2.88 21.97 -10.18
C SER A 61 -4.20 22.36 -10.82
N ASN A 62 -5.11 22.98 -10.05
CA ASN A 62 -6.37 23.50 -10.56
C ASN A 62 -6.14 24.58 -11.64
N ARG A 63 -5.18 25.50 -11.44
CA ARG A 63 -4.81 26.50 -12.45
C ARG A 63 -4.25 25.90 -13.74
N ARG A 64 -3.62 24.72 -13.66
CA ARG A 64 -3.07 23.99 -14.81
C ARG A 64 -4.09 23.05 -15.47
N GLY A 65 -5.26 22.85 -14.87
CA GLY A 65 -6.23 21.84 -15.32
C GLY A 65 -5.78 20.40 -15.07
N ASP A 66 -4.85 20.18 -14.13
CA ASP A 66 -4.41 18.86 -13.73
C ASP A 66 -5.53 18.16 -12.93
N THR A 67 -5.79 16.87 -13.22
CA THR A 67 -6.90 16.11 -12.61
C THR A 67 -6.47 14.87 -11.85
N ASP A 68 -5.17 14.56 -11.84
CA ASP A 68 -4.65 13.28 -11.35
C ASP A 68 -3.35 13.47 -10.58
N PHE A 69 -3.26 12.84 -9.40
CA PHE A 69 -2.07 12.93 -8.55
C PHE A 69 -0.86 12.24 -9.17
N GLY A 70 -1.00 11.00 -9.62
CA GLY A 70 0.11 10.17 -10.11
C GLY A 70 0.70 10.69 -11.41
N ARG A 71 -0.13 11.18 -12.32
CA ARG A 71 0.29 11.70 -13.63
C ARG A 71 0.77 13.14 -13.60
N HIS A 72 0.21 13.98 -12.72
CA HIS A 72 0.46 15.42 -12.78
C HIS A 72 1.18 15.97 -11.55
N ILE A 73 0.77 15.59 -10.34
CA ILE A 73 1.30 16.19 -9.11
C ILE A 73 2.63 15.52 -8.73
N LEU A 74 2.62 14.20 -8.51
CA LEU A 74 3.77 13.45 -7.98
C LEU A 74 5.04 13.55 -8.84
N PRO A 75 5.00 13.50 -10.18
CA PRO A 75 6.20 13.64 -11.00
C PRO A 75 6.91 14.99 -10.84
N ARG A 76 6.18 16.05 -10.42
CA ARG A 76 6.73 17.40 -10.28
C ARG A 76 7.26 17.68 -8.87
N LEU A 77 6.83 16.90 -7.87
CA LEU A 77 7.18 17.17 -6.48
C LEU A 77 8.69 17.06 -6.18
N PRO A 78 9.43 16.03 -6.65
CA PRO A 78 10.87 15.92 -6.36
C PRO A 78 11.70 17.13 -6.79
N HIS A 79 11.22 17.90 -7.77
CA HIS A 79 11.93 19.06 -8.31
C HIS A 79 11.68 20.36 -7.51
N SER A 80 10.69 20.36 -6.63
CA SER A 80 10.26 21.56 -5.89
C SER A 80 10.19 21.34 -4.38
N HIS A 81 10.08 20.10 -3.93
CA HIS A 81 9.85 19.72 -2.54
C HIS A 81 10.71 18.52 -2.17
N ARG A 82 11.01 18.39 -0.87
CA ARG A 82 11.63 17.19 -0.32
C ARG A 82 10.57 16.11 -0.15
N VAL A 83 10.69 15.04 -0.93
CA VAL A 83 9.76 13.92 -0.91
C VAL A 83 10.51 12.65 -0.55
N PHE A 84 9.88 11.78 0.24
CA PHE A 84 10.45 10.52 0.70
C PHE A 84 9.48 9.38 0.44
N ALA A 85 10.00 8.25 -0.01
CA ALA A 85 9.28 6.99 -0.08
C ALA A 85 9.27 6.33 1.31
N TYR A 86 8.10 5.86 1.73
CA TYR A 86 7.95 5.09 2.96
C TYR A 86 7.80 3.61 2.64
N ASP A 87 8.73 2.78 3.11
CA ASP A 87 8.67 1.33 2.90
C ASP A 87 7.64 0.66 3.81
N PHE A 88 6.49 0.32 3.25
CA PHE A 88 5.42 -0.43 3.91
C PHE A 88 5.87 -1.81 4.40
N ALA A 89 6.87 -2.44 3.78
CA ALA A 89 7.37 -3.72 4.26
C ALA A 89 8.04 -3.59 5.64
N SER A 90 8.44 -2.37 6.03
CA SER A 90 8.97 -2.05 7.35
C SER A 90 7.89 -1.83 8.43
N ASN A 91 6.60 -1.81 8.06
CA ASN A 91 5.51 -1.59 9.00
C ASN A 91 5.47 -2.66 10.08
N LYS A 92 5.22 -2.21 11.31
CA LYS A 92 5.00 -3.07 12.48
C LYS A 92 3.56 -2.92 12.94
N VAL A 93 2.76 -3.96 12.71
CA VAL A 93 1.37 -4.03 13.17
C VAL A 93 1.29 -4.98 14.36
N SER A 94 0.71 -4.49 15.46
CA SER A 94 0.55 -5.27 16.68
C SER A 94 -0.34 -6.50 16.45
N GLY A 95 0.11 -7.66 16.94
CA GLY A 95 -0.68 -8.90 16.89
C GLY A 95 -0.51 -9.75 15.63
N VAL A 96 0.27 -9.29 14.64
CA VAL A 96 0.66 -10.09 13.47
C VAL A 96 1.50 -11.28 13.91
N GLN A 97 1.10 -12.49 13.48
CA GLN A 97 1.78 -13.74 13.79
C GLN A 97 2.96 -14.01 12.86
N PRO A 98 3.95 -14.84 13.27
CA PRO A 98 5.12 -15.14 12.44
C PRO A 98 4.81 -15.80 11.08
N ASN A 99 3.68 -16.51 10.97
CA ASN A 99 3.24 -17.17 9.75
C ASN A 99 2.51 -16.21 8.78
N GLU A 100 2.13 -15.01 9.24
CA GLU A 100 1.46 -14.03 8.39
C GLU A 100 2.46 -13.30 7.49
N GLU A 101 1.96 -12.83 6.36
CA GLU A 101 2.75 -12.06 5.41
C GLU A 101 3.03 -10.65 5.94
N ARG A 102 4.31 -10.30 6.04
CA ARG A 102 4.73 -8.94 6.41
C ARG A 102 4.41 -7.96 5.30
N GLY A 103 3.62 -6.94 5.63
CA GLY A 103 3.17 -5.95 4.66
C GLY A 103 2.19 -6.56 3.66
N TYR A 104 1.24 -7.37 4.14
CA TYR A 104 0.16 -7.89 3.31
C TYR A 104 -0.60 -6.75 2.62
N TRP A 105 -0.53 -6.74 1.29
CA TRP A 105 -1.23 -5.80 0.43
C TRP A 105 -1.60 -6.52 -0.87
N ARG A 106 -2.81 -6.24 -1.36
CA ARG A 106 -3.35 -6.81 -2.60
C ARG A 106 -4.04 -5.70 -3.38
N ASP A 107 -3.70 -5.57 -4.66
CA ASP A 107 -4.47 -4.78 -5.61
C ASP A 107 -5.52 -5.69 -6.27
N ILE A 108 -6.79 -5.47 -5.94
CA ILE A 108 -7.88 -6.33 -6.39
C ILE A 108 -8.47 -5.72 -7.67
N GLY A 109 -7.71 -5.84 -8.77
CA GLY A 109 -8.10 -5.36 -10.10
C GLY A 109 -8.78 -6.41 -10.98
N THR A 110 -8.63 -7.71 -10.68
CA THR A 110 -9.16 -8.82 -11.48
C THR A 110 -9.94 -9.82 -10.63
N VAL A 111 -10.76 -10.65 -11.28
CA VAL A 111 -11.50 -11.73 -10.61
C VAL A 111 -10.54 -12.74 -9.96
N ASP A 112 -9.44 -13.07 -10.64
CA ASP A 112 -8.46 -14.02 -10.10
C ASP A 112 -7.73 -13.44 -8.88
N ALA A 113 -7.37 -12.15 -8.92
CA ALA A 113 -6.77 -11.46 -7.77
C ALA A 113 -7.74 -11.45 -6.58
N TYR A 114 -9.03 -11.22 -6.83
CA TYR A 114 -10.07 -11.31 -5.80
C TYR A 114 -10.15 -12.72 -5.18
N GLN A 115 -10.23 -13.76 -6.01
CA GLN A 115 -10.29 -15.14 -5.52
C GLN A 115 -9.02 -15.54 -4.77
N SER A 116 -7.84 -15.10 -5.21
CA SER A 116 -6.60 -15.35 -4.49
C SER A 116 -6.57 -14.66 -3.13
N ALA A 117 -6.96 -13.39 -3.07
CA ALA A 117 -7.04 -12.66 -1.79
C ALA A 117 -8.03 -13.32 -0.81
N GLN A 118 -9.11 -13.92 -1.32
CA GLN A 118 -10.01 -14.73 -0.49
C GLN A 118 -9.34 -16.02 0.02
N ARG A 119 -8.51 -16.69 -0.78
CA ARG A 119 -7.78 -17.89 -0.34
C ARG A 119 -6.72 -17.56 0.71
N ASP A 120 -6.07 -16.41 0.61
CA ASP A 120 -5.00 -15.96 1.52
C ASP A 120 -5.46 -15.87 3.00
N VAL A 121 -6.77 -15.71 3.24
CA VAL A 121 -7.36 -15.60 4.59
C VAL A 121 -8.00 -16.92 5.09
N LEU A 122 -7.92 -18.00 4.32
CA LEU A 122 -8.46 -19.31 4.68
C LEU A 122 -7.43 -20.20 5.37
N GLY A 123 -7.92 -21.22 6.09
CA GLY A 123 -7.11 -22.27 6.68
C GLY A 123 -6.56 -21.95 8.07
N PRO A 124 -5.77 -22.86 8.66
CA PRO A 124 -5.25 -22.73 10.02
C PRO A 124 -4.08 -21.74 10.13
N LEU A 125 -3.38 -21.48 9.04
CA LEU A 125 -2.23 -20.57 8.96
C LEU A 125 -2.44 -19.58 7.80
N PRO A 126 -3.39 -18.63 7.94
CA PRO A 126 -3.67 -17.66 6.88
C PRO A 126 -2.47 -16.73 6.68
N ARG A 127 -2.32 -16.20 5.46
CA ARG A 127 -1.33 -15.17 5.14
C ARG A 127 -1.73 -13.82 5.73
N PHE A 128 -3.02 -13.61 5.99
CA PHE A 128 -3.57 -12.42 6.63
C PHE A 128 -4.67 -12.78 7.63
N ASN A 129 -4.48 -12.40 8.89
CA ASN A 129 -5.44 -12.69 9.95
C ASN A 129 -6.50 -11.58 10.08
N LEU A 130 -7.73 -11.89 9.63
CA LEU A 130 -8.87 -10.98 9.71
C LEU A 130 -9.38 -10.70 11.14
N VAL A 131 -9.01 -11.53 12.12
CA VAL A 131 -9.53 -11.50 13.49
C VAL A 131 -8.47 -11.08 14.52
N ASN A 132 -7.46 -10.31 14.09
CA ASN A 132 -6.45 -9.77 15.00
C ASN A 132 -7.09 -8.75 15.98
N PRO A 133 -7.21 -9.05 17.28
CA PRO A 133 -7.88 -8.17 18.24
C PRO A 133 -7.07 -6.91 18.55
N LYS A 134 -5.75 -6.91 18.29
CA LYS A 134 -4.86 -5.75 18.48
C LYS A 134 -4.90 -4.80 17.29
N TRP A 135 -5.48 -5.21 16.16
CA TRP A 135 -5.65 -4.41 14.96
C TRP A 135 -6.99 -4.73 14.27
N PRO A 136 -8.12 -4.36 14.90
CA PRO A 136 -9.43 -4.80 14.46
C PRO A 136 -9.86 -4.13 13.15
N ILE A 137 -10.33 -4.95 12.21
CA ILE A 137 -11.06 -4.47 11.02
C ILE A 137 -12.52 -4.26 11.42
N ARG A 138 -13.03 -3.03 11.24
CA ARG A 138 -14.43 -2.71 11.52
C ARG A 138 -15.23 -2.72 10.23
N GLY A 139 -16.38 -3.38 10.26
CA GLY A 139 -17.39 -3.34 9.21
C GLY A 139 -18.78 -3.24 9.85
N ASP A 140 -19.82 -3.13 9.02
CA ASP A 140 -21.19 -3.18 9.51
C ASP A 140 -21.45 -4.56 10.14
N GLY A 141 -21.86 -4.55 11.41
CA GLY A 141 -21.61 -5.59 12.41
C GLY A 141 -22.39 -6.90 12.27
N ASN A 142 -22.71 -7.36 11.06
CA ASN A 142 -23.55 -8.55 10.88
C ASN A 142 -23.16 -9.51 9.73
N ARG A 143 -21.97 -9.37 9.12
CA ARG A 143 -21.57 -10.21 7.95
C ARG A 143 -20.10 -10.63 7.87
N MET A 144 -19.39 -10.81 8.99
CA MET A 144 -18.25 -11.72 8.92
C MET A 144 -18.82 -13.13 8.77
N PRO A 145 -18.58 -13.87 7.68
CA PRO A 145 -19.10 -15.21 7.55
C PRO A 145 -18.64 -16.01 8.77
N ARG A 146 -19.60 -16.58 9.51
CA ARG A 146 -19.39 -17.35 10.77
C ARG A 146 -18.30 -18.42 10.68
N ARG A 147 -17.92 -18.80 9.47
CA ARG A 147 -16.85 -19.75 9.14
C ARG A 147 -15.42 -19.22 9.38
N MET A 148 -15.25 -17.93 9.68
CA MET A 148 -13.94 -17.29 9.89
C MET A 148 -13.69 -16.78 11.32
N LEU A 149 -14.63 -17.00 12.27
CA LEU A 149 -14.46 -16.56 13.66
C LEU A 149 -14.00 -17.73 14.54
N PRO A 150 -12.86 -17.64 15.24
CA PRO A 150 -12.62 -18.47 16.41
C PRO A 150 -13.59 -18.07 17.53
N PRO A 151 -13.99 -18.99 18.43
CA PRO A 151 -15.13 -18.81 19.35
C PRO A 151 -15.06 -17.63 20.35
N ALA A 152 -13.97 -16.86 20.40
CA ALA A 152 -13.70 -15.88 21.45
C ALA A 152 -13.82 -14.39 21.06
N ALA A 153 -14.14 -14.04 19.81
CA ALA A 153 -14.12 -12.63 19.36
C ALA A 153 -15.51 -11.98 19.34
N MET A 154 -16.07 -11.66 20.52
CA MET A 154 -17.16 -10.69 20.67
C MET A 154 -16.80 -9.69 21.78
N ALA A 155 -16.25 -8.52 21.42
CA ALA A 155 -16.21 -7.34 22.28
C ALA A 155 -16.03 -6.05 21.44
N PRO A 156 -16.68 -4.93 21.80
CA PRO A 156 -16.58 -3.67 21.07
C PRO A 156 -15.56 -2.73 21.72
N ALA A 157 -14.72 -2.03 20.96
CA ALA A 157 -14.10 -0.79 21.44
C ALA A 157 -13.56 0.04 20.28
N GLY A 158 -13.73 1.36 20.38
CA GLY A 158 -13.36 2.43 19.44
C GLY A 158 -11.86 2.70 19.27
N THR A 159 -11.60 3.77 18.50
CA THR A 159 -10.32 4.48 18.22
C THR A 159 -9.70 4.23 16.84
N ARG A 160 -9.42 5.36 16.18
CA ARG A 160 -8.94 5.53 14.80
C ARG A 160 -7.45 5.80 14.78
N HIS A 161 -6.71 5.13 13.89
CA HIS A 161 -5.41 5.57 13.40
C HIS A 161 -5.29 5.15 11.92
N PHE A 162 -4.68 6.00 11.08
CA PHE A 162 -4.39 5.71 9.67
C PHE A 162 -2.89 5.96 9.42
N ALA A 163 -2.28 5.16 8.54
CA ALA A 163 -0.88 5.21 8.16
C ALA A 163 -0.72 5.10 6.63
N VAL A 164 0.37 5.66 6.10
CA VAL A 164 0.76 5.65 4.67
C VAL A 164 1.73 4.49 4.41
N GLY A 165 1.67 3.85 3.24
CA GLY A 165 2.49 2.70 2.86
C GLY A 165 2.92 2.73 1.39
N ALA A 166 4.13 2.29 1.05
CA ALA A 166 4.52 1.77 -0.27
C ALA A 166 5.10 0.33 -0.15
N SER A 167 4.55 -0.68 -0.82
CA SER A 167 4.89 -2.09 -0.55
C SER A 167 5.97 -2.66 -1.48
N ALA A 168 7.06 -3.13 -0.88
CA ALA A 168 8.01 -4.00 -1.56
C ALA A 168 7.45 -5.42 -1.76
N ASN A 169 6.54 -5.91 -0.90
CA ASN A 169 6.02 -7.28 -0.84
C ASN A 169 4.62 -7.39 -1.46
N ALA A 170 4.54 -7.47 -2.80
CA ALA A 170 3.34 -7.98 -3.45
C ALA A 170 3.68 -9.34 -4.08
N PRO A 171 3.41 -10.46 -3.40
CA PRO A 171 3.40 -11.76 -4.06
C PRO A 171 2.12 -11.89 -4.89
N ILE A 172 2.26 -12.37 -6.12
CA ILE A 172 1.14 -12.83 -6.94
C ILE A 172 1.10 -14.36 -6.84
N SER A 173 -0.11 -14.89 -6.65
CA SER A 173 -0.44 -16.30 -6.80
C SER A 173 -0.37 -16.72 -8.27
N GLU A 174 0.24 -17.87 -8.55
CA GLU A 174 -0.01 -18.62 -9.78
C GLU A 174 -1.49 -18.98 -9.96
#